data_AF-A0A367Z3Z5-F1
#
_entry.id   AF-A0A367Z3Z5-F1
#
_cell.length_a   1.000
_cell.length_b   1.000
_cell.length_c   1.000
_cell.angle_alpha   90.00
_cell.angle_beta   90.00
_cell.angle_gamma   90.00
#
_symmetry.space_group_name_H-M   'P 1'
#
loop_
_entity.id
_entity.type
_entity.pdbx_description
1 polymer ?
#
loop_
_entity_poly.entity_id
_entity_poly.type
_entity_poly.pdbx_seq_one_letter_code
_entity_poly.pdbx_strand_id
1 'polypeptide(L)'
;MLNYIWLTLILIGILTAISLDLYDVSTDRYQTGKKISATVIINNPIIIRERGEKYLCSIRINKQEIKKLYNVNLTEDLIQQADITFIDNNTAYIEIKLDSNSPSIWKEQSKGQQKDGNILHGKIYFEKESDKNFNVQLIVDPVKFVRLNSVTNEGIVKYARTAVELSIGLIGIMTLWLGLMKIAEASGLVQKIAGWLKPITVKLFPDVPADHPAMGAMIMNISANILGLANAATPLGLKAMQELNKLNKKLGTATDAMCTFLVINTSNVQLIPATVIAIRAASGSANPTEILGPVIVATTVSTIVGVITVKLLSKLKIFRKQLEENSK
;
A
#
# COMPACT_ATOMS: atom_id res chain seq x y z
N MET A 1 -9.93 2.55 -19.58
CA MET A 1 -8.67 1.79 -19.42
C MET A 1 -8.34 1.54 -17.94
N LEU A 2 -8.37 2.56 -17.08
CA LEU A 2 -8.00 2.44 -15.66
C LEU A 2 -8.88 1.48 -14.83
N ASN A 3 -10.19 1.44 -15.09
CA ASN A 3 -11.11 0.56 -14.34
C ASN A 3 -10.80 -0.94 -14.54
N TYR A 4 -10.39 -1.33 -15.75
CA TYR A 4 -10.01 -2.71 -16.05
C TYR A 4 -8.71 -3.11 -15.35
N ILE A 5 -7.77 -2.18 -15.19
CA ILE A 5 -6.53 -2.41 -14.46
C ILE A 5 -6.82 -2.69 -12.98
N TRP A 6 -7.64 -1.85 -12.35
CA TRP A 6 -8.03 -2.04 -10.95
C TRP A 6 -8.79 -3.34 -10.72
N LEU A 7 -9.76 -3.65 -11.59
CA LEU A 7 -10.49 -4.92 -11.54
C LEU A 7 -9.52 -6.11 -11.67
N THR A 8 -8.56 -6.03 -12.59
CA THR A 8 -7.56 -7.09 -12.80
C THR A 8 -6.68 -7.28 -11.56
N LEU A 9 -6.21 -6.20 -10.92
CA LEU A 9 -5.40 -6.29 -9.70
C LEU A 9 -6.18 -6.93 -8.53
N ILE A 10 -7.45 -6.55 -8.36
CA ILE A 10 -8.32 -7.14 -7.34
C ILE A 10 -8.52 -8.64 -7.61
N LEU A 11 -8.80 -9.01 -8.86
CA LEU A 11 -8.96 -10.41 -9.26
C LEU A 11 -7.67 -11.22 -9.03
N ILE A 12 -6.51 -10.68 -9.39
CA ILE A 12 -5.21 -11.32 -9.14
C ILE A 12 -5.02 -11.54 -7.64
N GLY A 13 -5.31 -10.54 -6.80
CA GLY A 13 -5.20 -10.66 -5.34
C GLY A 13 -6.10 -11.75 -4.74
N ILE A 14 -7.35 -11.85 -5.20
CA ILE A 14 -8.29 -12.88 -4.74
C ILE A 14 -7.87 -14.26 -5.27
N LEU A 15 -7.54 -14.38 -6.55
CA LEU A 15 -7.13 -15.65 -7.17
C LEU A 15 -5.84 -16.21 -6.54
N THR A 16 -4.87 -15.35 -6.25
CA THR A 16 -3.64 -15.76 -5.56
C THR A 16 -3.93 -16.26 -4.15
N ALA A 17 -4.79 -15.56 -3.39
CA ALA A 17 -5.20 -16.00 -2.06
C ALA A 17 -5.92 -17.36 -2.09
N ILE A 18 -6.87 -17.56 -3.00
CA ILE A 18 -7.56 -18.84 -3.18
C ILE A 18 -6.58 -19.94 -3.58
N SER A 19 -5.67 -19.67 -4.52
CA SER A 19 -4.68 -20.66 -4.98
C SER A 19 -3.77 -21.10 -3.83
N LEU A 20 -3.35 -20.16 -2.98
CA LEU A 20 -2.55 -20.46 -1.79
C LEU A 20 -3.34 -21.25 -0.74
N ASP A 21 -4.61 -20.92 -0.50
CA ASP A 21 -5.46 -21.68 0.42
C ASP A 21 -5.70 -23.12 -0.10
N LEU A 22 -5.93 -23.30 -1.40
CA LEU A 22 -6.05 -24.63 -2.01
C LEU A 22 -4.74 -25.43 -1.90
N TYR A 23 -3.61 -24.78 -2.10
CA TYR A 23 -2.29 -25.39 -1.91
C TYR A 23 -2.05 -25.80 -0.44
N ASP A 24 -2.36 -24.92 0.51
CA ASP A 24 -2.23 -25.18 1.95
C ASP A 24 -3.13 -26.36 2.38
N VAL A 25 -4.34 -26.47 1.83
CA VAL A 25 -5.25 -27.61 2.05
C VAL A 25 -4.72 -28.90 1.41
N SER A 26 -4.24 -28.84 0.16
CA SER A 26 -3.72 -30.02 -0.56
C SER A 26 -2.45 -30.60 0.07
N THR A 27 -1.63 -29.77 0.70
CA THR A 27 -0.38 -30.19 1.35
C THR A 27 -0.57 -30.53 2.83
N ASP A 28 -1.80 -30.41 3.36
CA ASP A 28 -2.12 -30.50 4.79
C ASP A 28 -1.12 -29.71 5.66
N ARG A 29 -0.79 -28.48 5.22
CA ARG A 29 0.22 -27.64 5.85
C ARG A 29 -0.04 -27.44 7.34
N TYR A 30 -1.32 -27.24 7.69
CA TYR A 30 -1.78 -26.99 9.05
C TYR A 30 -1.92 -28.27 9.89
N GLN A 31 -1.62 -29.46 9.34
CA GLN A 31 -1.69 -30.75 10.01
C GLN A 31 -3.06 -31.00 10.64
N THR A 32 -4.11 -30.74 9.88
CA THR A 32 -5.48 -30.61 10.38
C THR A 32 -5.98 -31.95 10.92
N GLY A 33 -6.44 -31.96 12.18
CA GLY A 33 -6.94 -33.18 12.82
C GLY A 33 -5.85 -34.14 13.33
N LYS A 34 -4.56 -33.81 13.16
CA LYS A 34 -3.48 -34.60 13.76
C LYS A 34 -3.39 -34.36 15.26
N LYS A 35 -3.17 -35.44 16.00
CA LYS A 35 -3.03 -35.45 17.45
C LYS A 35 -1.61 -35.06 17.82
N ILE A 36 -1.47 -34.06 18.68
CA ILE A 36 -0.19 -33.57 19.19
C ILE A 36 -0.09 -34.01 20.65
N SER A 37 0.92 -34.81 20.99
CA SER A 37 1.19 -35.18 22.38
C SER A 37 1.70 -33.97 23.16
N ALA A 38 0.99 -33.61 24.23
CA ALA A 38 1.30 -32.47 25.07
C ALA A 38 1.10 -32.80 26.55
N THR A 39 1.71 -32.00 27.42
CA THR A 39 1.49 -32.07 28.87
C THR A 39 0.83 -30.78 29.32
N VAL A 40 -0.32 -30.88 29.98
CA VAL A 40 -1.00 -29.75 30.61
C VAL A 40 -0.56 -29.67 32.06
N ILE A 41 0.00 -28.51 32.42
CA ILE A 41 0.47 -28.17 33.76
C ILE A 41 -0.56 -27.21 34.35
N ILE A 42 -1.19 -27.59 35.46
CA ILE A 42 -2.24 -26.81 36.09
C ILE A 42 -1.69 -26.18 37.37
N ASN A 43 -1.75 -24.86 37.45
CA ASN A 43 -1.12 -24.11 38.54
C ASN A 43 -1.89 -24.23 39.87
N ASN A 44 -3.17 -24.62 39.84
CA ASN A 44 -3.98 -24.90 41.02
C ASN A 44 -4.49 -26.36 40.98
N PRO A 45 -4.46 -27.10 42.10
CA PRO A 45 -4.99 -28.45 42.15
C PRO A 45 -6.51 -28.41 41.86
N ILE A 46 -6.92 -29.03 40.75
CA ILE A 46 -8.33 -29.14 40.36
C ILE A 46 -8.97 -30.16 41.29
N ILE A 47 -9.68 -29.68 42.31
CA ILE A 47 -10.45 -30.56 43.21
C ILE A 47 -11.79 -30.94 42.56
N ILE A 48 -12.29 -30.16 41.58
CA ILE A 48 -13.58 -30.44 40.92
C ILE A 48 -13.49 -30.05 39.42
N ARG A 49 -13.69 -31.01 38.51
CA ARG A 49 -13.83 -30.76 37.06
C ARG A 49 -15.24 -30.24 36.78
N GLU A 50 -15.53 -29.00 37.18
CA GLU A 50 -16.85 -28.41 36.90
C GLU A 50 -17.00 -28.09 35.41
N ARG A 51 -18.10 -28.55 34.80
CA ARG A 51 -18.39 -28.31 33.38
C ARG A 51 -18.67 -26.84 33.14
N GLY A 52 -18.00 -26.27 32.14
CA GLY A 52 -18.23 -24.89 31.70
C GLY A 52 -17.39 -23.82 32.40
N GLU A 53 -16.63 -24.16 33.44
CA GLU A 53 -15.67 -23.22 34.04
C GLU A 53 -14.35 -23.19 33.26
N LYS A 54 -13.74 -22.00 33.19
CA LYS A 54 -12.42 -21.78 32.57
C LYS A 54 -11.32 -21.92 33.61
N TYR A 55 -10.35 -22.80 33.35
CA TYR A 55 -9.19 -23.02 34.21
C TYR A 55 -7.91 -22.56 33.52
N LEU A 56 -7.13 -21.72 34.19
CA LEU A 56 -5.83 -21.28 33.70
C LEU A 56 -4.79 -22.40 33.84
N CYS A 57 -4.11 -22.71 32.75
CA CYS A 57 -3.07 -23.73 32.69
C CYS A 57 -1.92 -23.31 31.78
N SER A 58 -0.87 -24.13 31.76
CA SER A 58 0.21 -24.03 30.78
C SER A 58 0.33 -25.34 30.01
N ILE A 59 0.36 -25.26 28.68
CA ILE A 59 0.58 -26.41 27.82
C ILE A 59 2.07 -26.47 27.45
N ARG A 60 2.70 -27.62 27.68
CA ARG A 60 4.07 -27.93 27.28
C ARG A 60 4.05 -28.96 26.14
N ILE A 61 4.75 -28.66 25.05
CA ILE A 61 4.92 -29.55 23.90
C ILE A 61 6.40 -29.76 23.62
N ASN A 62 6.80 -31.01 23.43
CA ASN A 62 8.17 -31.35 23.13
C ASN A 62 8.61 -30.75 21.77
N LYS A 63 9.80 -30.16 21.72
CA LYS A 63 10.35 -29.58 20.48
C LYS A 63 10.47 -30.58 19.32
N GLN A 64 10.71 -31.86 19.61
CA GLN A 64 10.77 -32.92 18.59
C GLN A 64 9.40 -33.17 17.95
N GLU A 65 8.32 -33.06 18.73
CA GLU A 65 6.96 -33.23 18.24
C GLU A 65 6.56 -32.08 17.30
N ILE A 66 6.92 -30.84 17.66
CA ILE A 66 6.72 -29.67 16.79
C ILE A 66 7.55 -29.78 15.50
N LYS A 67 8.81 -30.24 15.59
CA LYS A 67 9.64 -30.47 14.41
C LYS A 67 9.05 -31.55 13.51
N LYS A 68 8.55 -32.64 14.07
CA LYS A 68 7.94 -33.74 13.31
C LYS A 68 6.68 -33.32 12.58
N LEU A 69 5.82 -32.54 13.23
CA LEU A 69 4.52 -32.12 12.67
C LEU A 69 4.65 -30.94 11.71
N TYR A 70 5.40 -29.91 12.09
CA TYR A 70 5.42 -28.63 11.35
C TYR A 70 6.74 -28.35 10.64
N ASN A 71 7.74 -29.23 10.77
CA ASN A 71 9.11 -29.03 10.25
C ASN A 71 9.76 -27.72 10.77
N VAL A 72 9.39 -27.29 11.98
CA VAL A 72 9.93 -26.10 12.64
C VAL A 72 10.95 -26.52 13.70
N ASN A 73 12.15 -25.95 13.66
CA ASN A 73 13.18 -26.18 14.68
C ASN A 73 13.03 -25.17 15.83
N LEU A 74 12.65 -25.65 17.02
CA LEU A 74 12.67 -24.87 18.26
C LEU A 74 13.93 -25.19 19.08
N THR A 75 14.47 -24.18 19.78
CA THR A 75 15.62 -24.33 20.69
C THR A 75 15.24 -25.12 21.95
N GLU A 76 14.08 -24.80 22.52
CA GLU A 76 13.51 -25.38 23.74
C GLU A 76 12.10 -25.94 23.50
N ASP A 77 11.58 -26.67 24.49
CA ASP A 77 10.19 -27.13 24.46
C ASP A 77 9.23 -25.93 24.50
N LEU A 78 8.14 -26.06 23.75
CA LEU A 78 7.16 -24.99 23.64
C LEU A 78 6.29 -24.98 24.89
N ILE A 79 6.29 -23.88 25.63
CA ILE A 79 5.41 -23.65 26.78
C ILE A 79 4.55 -22.44 26.48
N GLN A 80 3.23 -22.60 26.55
CA GLN A 80 2.28 -21.50 26.34
C GLN A 80 1.21 -21.49 27.42
N GLN A 81 0.75 -20.30 27.77
CA GLN A 81 -0.40 -20.14 28.66
C GLN A 81 -1.67 -20.49 27.89
N ALA A 82 -2.59 -21.21 28.55
CA ALA A 82 -3.85 -21.59 27.95
C ALA A 82 -4.98 -21.62 28.97
N ASP A 83 -6.21 -21.40 28.51
CA ASP A 83 -7.41 -21.59 29.32
C ASP A 83 -8.11 -22.87 28.84
N ILE A 84 -8.45 -23.77 29.76
CA ILE A 84 -9.19 -25.01 29.44
C ILE A 84 -10.62 -24.94 29.96
N THR A 85 -11.57 -25.46 29.19
CA THR A 85 -12.98 -25.59 29.58
C THR A 85 -13.41 -27.04 29.41
N PHE A 86 -13.71 -27.71 30.51
CA PHE A 86 -14.09 -29.13 30.48
C PHE A 86 -15.47 -29.33 29.84
N ILE A 87 -15.53 -30.24 28.88
CA ILE A 87 -16.78 -30.70 28.24
C ILE A 87 -17.29 -31.92 29.00
N ASP A 88 -16.39 -32.89 29.22
CA ASP A 88 -16.62 -34.09 29.99
C ASP A 88 -15.32 -34.50 30.75
N ASN A 89 -15.32 -35.68 31.35
CA ASN A 89 -14.19 -36.13 32.16
C ASN A 89 -12.91 -36.35 31.34
N ASN A 90 -13.00 -36.62 30.05
CA ASN A 90 -11.88 -36.98 29.19
C ASN A 90 -11.61 -35.95 28.08
N THR A 91 -12.47 -34.96 27.91
CA THR A 91 -12.35 -33.94 26.86
C THR A 91 -12.55 -32.52 27.38
N ALA A 92 -11.74 -31.60 26.88
CA ALA A 92 -11.87 -30.17 27.16
C ALA A 92 -11.56 -29.33 25.90
N TYR A 93 -12.17 -28.16 25.81
CA TYR A 93 -11.73 -27.10 24.90
C TYR A 93 -10.48 -26.43 25.48
N ILE A 94 -9.57 -26.00 24.61
CA ILE A 94 -8.37 -25.26 24.99
C ILE A 94 -8.26 -23.98 24.17
N GLU A 95 -7.98 -22.86 24.85
CA GLU A 95 -7.70 -21.54 24.28
C GLU A 95 -6.24 -21.20 24.58
N ILE A 96 -5.33 -21.45 23.64
CA ILE A 96 -3.89 -21.23 23.81
C ILE A 96 -3.54 -19.78 23.46
N LYS A 97 -2.95 -19.04 24.40
CA LYS A 97 -2.50 -17.65 24.22
C LYS A 97 -1.13 -17.66 23.51
N LEU A 98 -1.09 -17.07 22.32
CA LEU A 98 0.12 -17.02 21.50
C LEU A 98 1.02 -15.84 21.92
N ASP A 99 2.32 -16.07 21.95
CA ASP A 99 3.34 -15.09 22.32
C ASP A 99 4.45 -14.97 21.25
N SER A 100 5.56 -14.32 21.57
CA SER A 100 6.70 -14.19 20.66
C SER A 100 7.38 -15.53 20.33
N ASN A 101 7.28 -16.52 21.21
CA ASN A 101 7.91 -17.84 21.08
C ASN A 101 7.00 -18.86 20.36
N SER A 102 5.72 -18.54 20.15
CA SER A 102 4.80 -19.38 19.39
C SER A 102 5.22 -19.57 17.93
N PRO A 103 5.11 -20.80 17.37
CA PRO A 103 5.35 -21.08 15.96
C PRO A 103 4.54 -20.17 15.04
N SER A 104 5.14 -19.74 13.93
CA SER A 104 4.47 -18.88 12.93
C SER A 104 3.19 -19.52 12.39
N ILE A 105 3.19 -20.84 12.21
CA ILE A 105 2.03 -21.57 11.69
C ILE A 105 0.82 -21.52 12.64
N TRP A 106 1.05 -21.49 13.96
CA TRP A 106 -0.03 -21.33 14.94
C TRP A 106 -0.59 -19.91 14.92
N LYS A 107 0.24 -18.90 14.68
CA LYS A 107 -0.22 -17.50 14.46
C LYS A 107 -1.02 -17.36 13.16
N GLU A 108 -0.71 -18.16 12.14
CA GLU A 108 -1.51 -18.20 10.92
C GLU A 108 -2.86 -18.92 11.16
N GLN A 109 -2.85 -20.04 11.89
CA GLN A 109 -4.07 -20.76 12.24
C GLN A 109 -5.01 -19.95 13.14
N SER A 110 -4.48 -19.28 14.16
CA SER A 110 -5.30 -18.44 15.05
C SER A 110 -6.04 -17.34 14.27
N LYS A 111 -5.39 -16.71 13.28
CA LYS A 111 -6.04 -15.74 12.37
C LYS A 111 -7.13 -16.36 11.51
N GLY A 112 -6.95 -17.62 11.11
CA GLY A 112 -7.96 -18.41 10.40
C GLY A 112 -9.19 -18.74 11.25
N GLN A 113 -9.00 -18.89 12.57
CA GLN A 113 -10.08 -19.20 13.53
C GLN A 113 -10.78 -17.93 14.03
N GLN A 114 -10.02 -16.87 14.32
CA GLN A 114 -10.51 -15.62 14.91
C GLN A 114 -9.74 -14.40 14.41
N LYS A 115 -10.41 -13.25 14.33
CA LYS A 115 -9.86 -12.02 13.75
C LYS A 115 -8.62 -11.45 14.45
N ASP A 116 -8.49 -11.63 15.77
CA ASP A 116 -7.37 -11.04 16.53
C ASP A 116 -6.06 -11.86 16.45
N GLY A 117 -6.13 -13.13 16.03
CA GLY A 117 -4.94 -13.97 15.82
C GLY A 117 -4.09 -14.26 17.07
N ASN A 118 -4.56 -13.91 18.26
CA ASN A 118 -3.80 -14.03 19.52
C ASN A 118 -4.13 -15.31 20.31
N ILE A 119 -5.23 -15.98 19.98
CA ILE A 119 -5.69 -17.20 20.66
C ILE A 119 -5.85 -18.31 19.63
N LEU A 120 -5.26 -19.47 19.91
CA LEU A 120 -5.43 -20.69 19.13
C LEU A 120 -6.39 -21.64 19.86
N HIS A 121 -7.45 -22.01 19.16
CA HIS A 121 -8.50 -22.90 19.65
C HIS A 121 -8.22 -24.34 19.24
N GLY A 122 -8.57 -25.25 20.14
CA GLY A 122 -8.53 -26.68 19.88
C GLY A 122 -9.26 -27.47 20.96
N LYS A 123 -9.11 -28.79 20.86
CA LYS A 123 -9.62 -29.77 21.83
C LYS A 123 -8.48 -30.58 22.39
N ILE A 124 -8.55 -30.89 23.68
CA ILE A 124 -7.62 -31.80 24.35
C ILE A 124 -8.35 -33.05 24.82
N TYR A 125 -7.70 -34.20 24.67
CA TYR A 125 -8.16 -35.50 25.13
C TYR A 125 -7.19 -36.02 26.21
N PHE A 126 -7.68 -36.28 27.41
CA PHE A 126 -6.86 -36.73 28.54
C PHE A 126 -6.57 -38.24 28.44
N GLU A 127 -5.30 -38.65 28.56
CA GLU A 127 -4.90 -40.06 28.43
C GLU A 127 -4.65 -40.75 29.78
N LYS A 128 -3.83 -40.17 30.66
CA LYS A 128 -3.49 -40.69 31.99
C LYS A 128 -3.29 -39.56 33.00
N GLU A 129 -3.78 -39.79 34.21
CA GLU A 129 -3.69 -38.87 35.36
C GLU A 129 -2.39 -39.12 36.13
N SER A 130 -1.61 -38.06 36.33
CA SER A 130 -0.50 -38.03 37.27
C SER A 130 -0.61 -36.71 38.05
N ASP A 131 -0.49 -36.77 39.37
CA ASP A 131 -0.91 -35.80 40.40
C ASP A 131 -0.92 -34.29 40.06
N LYS A 132 -0.02 -33.80 39.19
CA LYS A 132 0.06 -32.38 38.77
C LYS A 132 0.21 -32.13 37.26
N ASN A 133 0.45 -33.18 36.47
CA ASN A 133 0.74 -33.09 35.05
C ASN A 133 -0.14 -34.08 34.29
N PHE A 134 -0.99 -33.57 33.41
CA PHE A 134 -1.86 -34.40 32.60
C PHE A 134 -1.27 -34.59 31.21
N ASN A 135 -1.09 -35.84 30.80
CA ASN A 135 -0.75 -36.15 29.41
C ASN A 135 -2.02 -36.09 28.56
N VAL A 136 -1.98 -35.26 27.52
CA VAL A 136 -3.12 -34.99 26.66
C VAL A 136 -2.74 -35.11 25.18
N GLN A 137 -3.73 -35.43 24.36
CA GLN A 137 -3.67 -35.25 22.92
C GLN A 137 -4.37 -33.96 22.54
N LEU A 138 -3.62 -32.98 22.04
CA LEU A 138 -4.14 -31.73 21.48
C LEU A 138 -4.51 -31.95 20.01
N ILE A 139 -5.71 -31.51 19.63
CA ILE A 139 -6.14 -31.36 18.25
C ILE A 139 -6.51 -29.88 18.06
N VAL A 140 -5.75 -29.18 17.22
CA VAL A 140 -6.04 -27.79 16.85
C VAL A 140 -7.26 -27.76 15.93
N ASP A 141 -8.15 -26.80 16.13
CA ASP A 141 -9.36 -26.70 15.30
C ASP A 141 -9.01 -26.41 13.83
N PRO A 142 -9.72 -27.05 12.88
CA PRO A 142 -9.45 -26.91 11.45
C PRO A 142 -9.64 -25.47 10.99
N VAL A 143 -8.73 -24.99 10.15
CA VAL A 143 -8.85 -23.68 9.50
C VAL A 143 -9.07 -23.84 8.00
N LYS A 144 -9.91 -22.96 7.45
CA LYS A 144 -10.15 -22.85 6.01
C LYS A 144 -10.08 -21.39 5.61
N PHE A 145 -9.60 -21.13 4.39
CA PHE A 145 -9.60 -19.80 3.78
C PHE A 145 -8.81 -18.75 4.55
N VAL A 146 -7.69 -19.13 5.17
CA VAL A 146 -6.86 -18.23 6.00
C VAL A 146 -6.37 -17.04 5.17
N ARG A 147 -5.85 -17.31 3.96
CA ARG A 147 -5.32 -16.28 3.07
C ARG A 147 -6.44 -15.42 2.49
N LEU A 148 -7.52 -16.04 2.01
CA LEU A 148 -8.67 -15.32 1.48
C LEU A 148 -9.30 -14.39 2.52
N ASN A 149 -9.48 -14.85 3.75
CA ASN A 149 -10.01 -14.04 4.85
C ASN A 149 -9.10 -12.86 5.19
N SER A 150 -7.78 -13.05 5.16
CA SER A 150 -6.82 -11.96 5.40
C SER A 150 -6.92 -10.86 4.33
N VAL A 151 -7.13 -11.24 3.05
CA VAL A 151 -7.26 -10.28 1.96
C VAL A 151 -8.60 -9.54 2.04
N THR A 152 -9.70 -10.27 2.26
CA THR A 152 -11.06 -9.70 2.19
C THR A 152 -11.49 -8.96 3.45
N ASN A 153 -11.30 -9.55 4.62
CA ASN A 153 -11.81 -9.00 5.87
C ASN A 153 -10.84 -8.02 6.53
N GLU A 154 -9.55 -8.36 6.58
CA GLU A 154 -8.55 -7.48 7.19
C GLU A 154 -8.07 -6.44 6.18
N GLY A 155 -7.68 -6.86 4.97
CA GLY A 155 -7.14 -5.97 3.94
C GLY A 155 -8.15 -4.91 3.51
N ILE A 156 -9.23 -5.33 2.83
CA ILE A 156 -10.16 -4.39 2.18
C ILE A 156 -10.83 -3.45 3.20
N VAL A 157 -11.34 -3.98 4.32
CA VAL A 157 -12.05 -3.16 5.32
C VAL A 157 -11.10 -2.16 5.99
N LYS A 158 -9.87 -2.57 6.32
CA LYS A 158 -8.86 -1.67 6.89
C LYS A 158 -8.50 -0.55 5.91
N TYR A 159 -8.23 -0.87 4.66
CA TYR A 159 -7.90 0.14 3.65
C TYR A 159 -9.08 1.08 3.36
N ALA A 160 -10.32 0.58 3.37
CA ALA A 160 -11.51 1.43 3.27
C ALA A 160 -11.58 2.44 4.42
N ARG A 161 -11.34 1.99 5.65
CA ARG A 161 -11.27 2.86 6.83
C ARG A 161 -10.15 3.89 6.72
N THR A 162 -8.94 3.45 6.36
CA THR A 162 -7.79 4.34 6.16
C THR A 162 -8.08 5.39 5.09
N ALA A 163 -8.75 5.03 4.00
CA ALA A 163 -9.13 5.99 2.96
C ALA A 163 -10.06 7.09 3.49
N VAL A 164 -11.04 6.73 4.33
CA VAL A 164 -11.95 7.70 4.97
C VAL A 164 -11.20 8.60 5.95
N GLU A 165 -10.38 8.02 6.83
CA GLU A 165 -9.59 8.76 7.82
C GLU A 165 -8.66 9.78 7.15
N LEU A 166 -7.95 9.36 6.10
CA LEU A 166 -7.11 10.26 5.30
C LEU A 166 -7.95 11.33 4.61
N SER A 167 -9.07 10.97 3.99
CA SER A 167 -9.93 11.93 3.28
C SER A 167 -10.42 13.03 4.21
N ILE A 168 -10.92 12.68 5.39
CA ILE A 168 -11.40 13.64 6.40
C ILE A 168 -10.24 14.55 6.87
N GLY A 169 -9.07 13.97 7.16
CA GLY A 169 -7.88 14.75 7.56
C GLY A 169 -7.41 15.72 6.47
N LEU A 170 -7.53 15.33 5.19
CA LEU A 170 -7.11 16.14 4.06
C LEU A 170 -8.07 17.30 3.74
N ILE A 171 -9.38 17.19 4.03
CA ILE A 171 -10.37 18.23 3.67
C ILE A 171 -9.99 19.59 4.24
N GLY A 172 -9.65 19.67 5.54
CA GLY A 172 -9.38 20.95 6.20
C GLY A 172 -8.15 21.65 5.62
N ILE A 173 -7.03 20.92 5.53
CA ILE A 173 -5.76 21.47 5.02
C ILE A 173 -5.84 21.80 3.52
N MET A 174 -6.55 21.00 2.72
CA MET A 174 -6.73 21.29 1.30
C MET A 174 -7.65 22.49 1.07
N THR A 175 -8.70 22.67 1.88
CA THR A 175 -9.59 23.84 1.78
C THR A 175 -8.83 25.13 2.07
N LEU A 176 -8.05 25.16 3.16
CA LEU A 176 -7.17 26.28 3.48
C LEU A 176 -6.20 26.59 2.33
N TRP A 177 -5.57 25.54 1.80
CA TRP A 177 -4.57 25.70 0.75
C TRP A 177 -5.18 26.23 -0.56
N LEU A 178 -6.30 25.66 -1.00
CA LEU A 178 -7.01 26.11 -2.19
C LEU A 178 -7.48 27.57 -2.05
N GLY A 179 -7.91 27.98 -0.85
CA GLY A 179 -8.24 29.37 -0.55
C GLY A 179 -7.03 30.32 -0.69
N LEU A 180 -5.90 29.99 -0.07
CA LEU A 180 -4.66 30.77 -0.19
C LEU A 180 -4.20 30.90 -1.65
N MET A 181 -4.26 29.79 -2.37
CA MET A 181 -3.95 29.72 -3.79
C MET A 181 -4.88 30.59 -4.65
N LYS A 182 -6.17 30.67 -4.30
CA LYS A 182 -7.11 31.55 -4.99
C LYS A 182 -6.79 33.03 -4.77
N ILE A 183 -6.32 33.39 -3.57
CA ILE A 183 -5.84 34.74 -3.27
C ILE A 183 -4.58 35.05 -4.08
N ALA A 184 -3.63 34.11 -4.17
CA ALA A 184 -2.43 34.27 -4.98
C ALA A 184 -2.76 34.50 -6.46
N GLU A 185 -3.70 33.73 -7.02
CA GLU A 185 -4.22 33.94 -8.37
C GLU A 185 -4.84 35.33 -8.54
N ALA A 186 -5.76 35.72 -7.65
CA ALA A 186 -6.45 37.01 -7.71
C ALA A 186 -5.51 38.21 -7.53
N SER A 187 -4.40 38.03 -6.81
CA SER A 187 -3.38 39.07 -6.59
C SER A 187 -2.50 39.37 -7.82
N GLY A 188 -2.66 38.61 -8.90
CA GLY A 188 -1.82 38.75 -10.09
C GLY A 188 -0.48 38.03 -9.99
N LEU A 189 -0.24 37.20 -8.96
CA LEU A 189 1.04 36.51 -8.77
C LEU A 189 1.35 35.57 -9.94
N VAL A 190 0.34 34.87 -10.45
CA VAL A 190 0.47 33.96 -11.60
C VAL A 190 0.96 34.73 -12.83
N GLN A 191 0.42 35.92 -13.08
CA GLN A 191 0.78 36.79 -14.21
C GLN A 191 2.21 37.33 -14.07
N LYS A 192 2.65 37.64 -12.84
CA LYS A 192 4.04 38.04 -12.57
C LYS A 192 5.02 36.89 -12.87
N ILE A 193 4.72 35.68 -12.40
CA ILE A 193 5.53 34.49 -12.70
C ILE A 193 5.52 34.19 -14.20
N ALA A 194 4.36 34.31 -14.85
CA ALA A 194 4.23 34.14 -16.28
C ALA A 194 5.13 35.12 -17.06
N GLY A 195 5.17 36.38 -16.65
CA GLY A 195 6.07 37.39 -17.23
C GLY A 195 7.54 37.03 -17.08
N TRP A 196 7.94 36.51 -15.90
CA TRP A 196 9.31 36.05 -15.65
C TRP A 196 9.69 34.79 -16.44
N LEU A 197 8.74 33.87 -16.65
CA LEU A 197 8.95 32.65 -17.42
C LEU A 197 8.96 32.88 -18.92
N LYS A 198 8.28 33.91 -19.44
CA LYS A 198 8.19 34.22 -20.87
C LYS A 198 9.54 34.13 -21.61
N PRO A 199 10.63 34.80 -21.18
CA PRO A 199 11.92 34.72 -21.87
C PRO A 199 12.51 33.29 -21.89
N ILE A 200 12.32 32.52 -20.82
CA ILE A 200 12.80 31.15 -20.72
C ILE A 200 12.02 30.25 -21.67
N THR A 201 10.69 30.35 -21.66
CA THR A 201 9.81 29.55 -22.51
C THR A 201 10.02 29.85 -23.99
N VAL A 202 10.14 31.12 -24.39
CA VAL A 202 10.44 31.49 -25.79
C VAL A 202 11.76 30.87 -26.26
N LYS A 203 12.78 30.82 -25.40
CA LYS A 203 14.07 30.19 -25.72
C LYS A 203 13.99 28.66 -25.79
N LEU A 204 13.16 28.03 -24.95
CA LEU A 204 12.97 26.58 -24.94
C LEU A 204 12.12 26.07 -26.12
N PHE A 205 11.23 26.91 -26.66
CA PHE A 205 10.29 26.57 -27.73
C PHE A 205 10.51 27.45 -28.97
N PRO A 206 11.66 27.33 -29.67
CA PRO A 206 11.97 28.17 -30.83
C PRO A 206 11.01 27.97 -32.01
N ASP A 207 10.38 26.80 -32.12
CA ASP A 207 9.44 26.47 -33.21
C ASP A 207 8.03 27.06 -32.99
N VAL A 208 7.79 27.71 -31.85
CA VAL A 208 6.50 28.31 -31.50
C VAL A 208 6.63 29.83 -31.54
N PRO A 209 5.85 30.55 -32.38
CA PRO A 209 5.92 32.01 -32.41
C PRO A 209 5.59 32.62 -31.04
N ALA A 210 6.33 33.65 -30.65
CA ALA A 210 6.22 34.25 -29.31
C ALA A 210 4.82 34.81 -29.00
N ASP A 211 4.11 35.28 -30.04
CA ASP A 211 2.75 35.83 -29.92
C ASP A 211 1.65 34.79 -30.20
N HIS A 212 2.02 33.52 -30.45
CA HIS A 212 1.04 32.46 -30.67
C HIS A 212 0.30 32.11 -29.37
N PRO A 213 -1.02 31.84 -29.40
CA PRO A 213 -1.80 31.45 -28.21
C PRO A 213 -1.22 30.28 -27.42
N ALA A 214 -0.53 29.36 -28.10
CA ALA A 214 0.18 28.24 -27.46
C ALA A 214 1.21 28.72 -26.43
N MET A 215 1.96 29.80 -26.72
CA MET A 215 2.98 30.32 -25.82
C MET A 215 2.36 30.81 -24.51
N GLY A 216 1.28 31.59 -24.59
CA GLY A 216 0.54 32.05 -23.42
C GLY A 216 -0.04 30.90 -22.59
N ALA A 217 -0.66 29.91 -23.23
CA ALA A 217 -1.22 28.74 -22.55
C ALA A 217 -0.14 27.89 -21.85
N MET A 218 1.01 27.67 -22.48
CA MET A 218 2.14 26.95 -21.89
C MET A 218 2.70 27.69 -20.67
N ILE A 219 2.93 29.00 -20.79
CA ILE A 219 3.46 29.82 -19.69
C ILE A 219 2.50 29.81 -18.50
N MET A 220 1.19 29.94 -18.75
CA MET A 220 0.18 29.90 -17.68
C MET A 220 0.11 28.52 -17.01
N ASN A 221 0.20 27.43 -17.78
CA ASN A 221 0.26 26.07 -17.24
C ASN A 221 1.51 25.87 -16.36
N ILE A 222 2.70 26.25 -16.83
CA ILE A 222 3.95 26.09 -16.07
C ILE A 222 3.89 26.94 -14.79
N SER A 223 3.39 28.17 -14.88
CA SER A 223 3.21 29.06 -13.72
C SER A 223 2.27 28.45 -12.68
N ALA A 224 1.15 27.87 -13.14
CA ALA A 224 0.19 27.19 -12.29
C ALA A 224 0.81 25.96 -11.60
N ASN A 225 1.57 25.13 -12.33
CA ASN A 225 2.27 23.97 -11.77
C ASN A 225 3.31 24.38 -10.72
N ILE A 226 4.11 25.41 -10.98
CA ILE A 226 5.12 25.93 -10.05
C ILE A 226 4.48 26.33 -8.71
N LEU A 227 3.31 26.98 -8.75
CA LEU A 227 2.55 27.38 -7.58
C LEU A 227 1.73 26.24 -6.94
N GLY A 228 1.65 25.08 -7.57
CA GLY A 228 0.85 23.96 -7.10
C GLY A 228 -0.65 24.09 -7.35
N LEU A 229 -1.04 24.88 -8.35
CA LEU A 229 -2.41 25.06 -8.83
C LEU A 229 -2.81 23.94 -9.82
N ALA A 230 -2.69 22.67 -9.41
CA ALA A 230 -2.88 21.50 -10.30
C ALA A 230 -4.24 21.49 -11.04
N ASN A 231 -5.29 21.95 -10.34
CA ASN A 231 -6.66 22.05 -10.89
C ASN A 231 -6.78 23.07 -12.03
N ALA A 232 -5.98 24.15 -12.00
CA ALA A 232 -5.92 25.13 -13.08
C ALA A 232 -4.90 24.72 -14.16
N ALA A 233 -3.81 24.07 -13.76
CA ALA A 233 -2.74 23.70 -14.67
C ALA A 233 -3.17 22.69 -15.74
N THR A 234 -3.94 21.66 -15.38
CA THR A 234 -4.37 20.60 -16.31
C THR A 234 -5.19 21.14 -17.50
N PRO A 235 -6.28 21.92 -17.32
CA PRO A 235 -7.03 22.48 -18.44
C PRO A 235 -6.19 23.46 -19.28
N LEU A 236 -5.30 24.23 -18.65
CA LEU A 236 -4.35 25.10 -19.37
C LEU A 236 -3.36 24.28 -20.22
N GLY A 237 -2.90 23.15 -19.70
CA GLY A 237 -1.99 22.23 -20.40
C GLY A 237 -2.65 21.57 -21.60
N LEU A 238 -3.91 21.13 -21.45
CA LEU A 238 -4.70 20.62 -22.58
C LEU A 238 -4.91 21.68 -23.65
N LYS A 239 -5.26 22.92 -23.25
CA LYS A 239 -5.36 24.05 -24.18
C LYS A 239 -4.03 24.32 -24.89
N ALA A 240 -2.91 24.31 -24.16
CA ALA A 240 -1.58 24.45 -24.76
C ALA A 240 -1.28 23.36 -25.79
N MET A 241 -1.59 22.10 -25.49
CA MET A 241 -1.42 20.98 -26.42
C MET A 241 -2.31 21.12 -27.67
N GLN A 242 -3.54 21.59 -27.52
CA GLN A 242 -4.44 21.87 -28.65
C GLN A 242 -3.88 22.98 -29.55
N GLU A 243 -3.39 24.09 -28.96
CA GLU A 243 -2.78 25.18 -29.73
C GLU A 243 -1.46 24.78 -30.37
N LEU A 244 -0.62 23.99 -29.69
CA LEU A 244 0.61 23.42 -30.28
C LEU A 244 0.28 22.50 -31.46
N ASN A 245 -0.81 21.72 -31.36
CA ASN A 245 -1.22 20.82 -32.43
C ASN A 245 -1.76 21.56 -33.66
N LYS A 246 -2.18 22.83 -33.54
CA LYS A 246 -2.51 23.66 -34.72
C LYS A 246 -1.27 24.05 -35.54
N LEU A 247 -0.11 24.14 -34.89
CA LEU A 247 1.18 24.36 -35.54
C LEU A 247 1.80 23.05 -36.06
N ASN A 248 1.16 21.91 -35.81
CA ASN A 248 1.67 20.62 -36.20
C ASN A 248 1.41 20.35 -37.68
N LYS A 249 2.49 20.13 -38.43
CA LYS A 249 2.43 19.79 -39.86
C LYS A 249 1.86 18.39 -40.12
N LYS A 250 1.90 17.48 -39.12
CA LYS A 250 1.46 16.09 -39.25
C LYS A 250 0.58 15.67 -38.07
N LEU A 251 -0.72 15.73 -38.28
CA LEU A 251 -1.71 15.30 -37.28
C LEU A 251 -1.49 13.83 -36.88
N GLY A 252 -1.64 13.55 -35.58
CA GLY A 252 -1.41 12.23 -35.00
C GLY A 252 0.06 11.92 -34.64
N THR A 253 1.01 12.76 -35.04
CA THR A 253 2.43 12.66 -34.61
C THR A 253 2.79 13.86 -33.74
N ALA A 254 3.36 13.65 -32.55
CA ALA A 254 3.74 14.75 -31.67
C ALA A 254 4.94 15.53 -32.22
N THR A 255 4.91 16.86 -32.11
CA THR A 255 6.05 17.73 -32.46
C THR A 255 7.07 17.80 -31.31
N ASP A 256 8.30 18.24 -31.60
CA ASP A 256 9.32 18.48 -30.59
C ASP A 256 8.86 19.45 -29.49
N ALA A 257 8.05 20.45 -29.85
CA ALA A 257 7.43 21.35 -28.90
C ALA A 257 6.43 20.61 -27.99
N MET A 258 5.56 19.77 -28.54
CA MET A 258 4.63 18.97 -27.72
C MET A 258 5.37 18.01 -26.78
N CYS A 259 6.42 17.34 -27.25
CA CYS A 259 7.26 16.46 -26.43
C CYS A 259 7.99 17.24 -25.32
N THR A 260 8.59 18.39 -25.65
CA THR A 260 9.28 19.24 -24.67
C THR A 260 8.32 19.74 -23.59
N PHE A 261 7.12 20.19 -23.98
CA PHE A 261 6.10 20.66 -23.06
C PHE A 261 5.60 19.55 -22.13
N LEU A 262 5.42 18.34 -22.67
CA LEU A 262 5.06 17.15 -21.88
C LEU A 262 6.14 16.80 -20.85
N VAL A 263 7.42 16.85 -21.22
CA VAL A 263 8.55 16.60 -20.31
C VAL A 263 8.58 17.62 -19.17
N ILE A 264 8.33 18.91 -19.45
CA ILE A 264 8.26 19.95 -18.41
C ILE A 264 7.10 19.66 -17.44
N ASN A 265 5.93 19.29 -17.95
CA ASN A 265 4.77 18.94 -17.11
C ASN A 265 4.98 17.64 -16.31
N THR A 266 5.74 16.69 -16.84
CA THR A 266 6.01 15.41 -16.16
C THR A 266 7.05 15.56 -15.05
N SER A 267 8.07 16.39 -15.28
CA SER A 267 9.10 16.70 -14.28
C SER A 267 8.61 17.66 -13.18
N ASN A 268 7.55 18.44 -13.48
CA ASN A 268 6.71 19.19 -12.54
C ASN A 268 7.50 19.91 -11.43
N VAL A 269 8.31 20.91 -11.81
CA VAL A 269 8.92 21.80 -10.81
C VAL A 269 7.82 22.47 -10.02
N GLN A 270 7.75 22.17 -8.73
CA GLN A 270 6.73 22.68 -7.84
C GLN A 270 7.41 23.33 -6.64
N LEU A 271 7.24 24.65 -6.52
CA LEU A 271 7.76 25.39 -5.38
C LEU A 271 7.00 25.02 -4.12
N ILE A 272 5.70 24.70 -4.22
CA ILE A 272 4.91 24.32 -3.06
C ILE A 272 4.12 23.03 -3.32
N PRO A 273 4.63 21.86 -2.87
CA PRO A 273 4.01 20.55 -3.07
C PRO A 273 2.88 20.31 -2.07
N ALA A 274 1.82 21.12 -2.16
CA ALA A 274 0.76 21.18 -1.16
C ALA A 274 0.06 19.84 -0.88
N THR A 275 -0.21 19.06 -1.93
CA THR A 275 -0.81 17.73 -1.79
C THR A 275 0.09 16.79 -0.98
N VAL A 276 1.40 16.83 -1.20
CA VAL A 276 2.36 15.99 -0.48
C VAL A 276 2.47 16.45 0.97
N ILE A 277 2.53 17.75 1.22
CA ILE A 277 2.52 18.33 2.58
C ILE A 277 1.24 17.89 3.32
N ALA A 278 0.09 17.95 2.65
CA ALA A 278 -1.18 17.54 3.23
C ALA A 278 -1.24 16.04 3.55
N ILE A 279 -0.76 15.18 2.66
CA ILE A 279 -0.64 13.73 2.90
C ILE A 279 0.28 13.46 4.08
N ARG A 280 1.42 14.15 4.17
CA ARG A 280 2.35 14.03 5.30
C ARG A 280 1.70 14.44 6.62
N ALA A 281 0.97 15.56 6.63
CA ALA A 281 0.24 16.03 7.81
C ALA A 281 -0.83 15.01 8.24
N ALA A 282 -1.63 14.52 7.29
CA ALA A 282 -2.67 13.51 7.55
C ALA A 282 -2.09 12.16 8.01
N SER A 283 -0.84 11.87 7.65
CA SER A 283 -0.11 10.65 8.06
C SER A 283 0.65 10.83 9.39
N GLY A 284 0.49 11.95 10.10
CA GLY A 284 1.12 12.17 11.40
C GLY A 284 2.58 12.63 11.36
N SER A 285 3.06 13.17 10.22
CA SER A 285 4.42 13.72 10.12
C SER A 285 4.63 14.89 11.09
N ALA A 286 5.70 14.85 11.90
CA ALA A 286 6.05 15.92 12.83
C ALA A 286 6.31 17.26 12.13
N ASN A 287 7.04 17.25 11.01
CA ASN A 287 7.29 18.42 10.16
C ASN A 287 6.84 18.15 8.72
N PRO A 288 5.56 18.37 8.37
CA PRO A 288 5.04 18.08 7.02
C PRO A 288 5.72 18.87 5.89
N THR A 289 6.30 20.04 6.19
CA THR A 289 6.91 20.97 5.23
C THR A 289 8.41 20.73 5.00
N GLU A 290 9.07 19.86 5.76
CA GLU A 290 10.52 19.63 5.66
C GLU A 290 10.97 19.17 4.25
N ILE A 291 10.05 18.58 3.49
CA ILE A 291 10.29 18.10 2.12
C ILE A 291 10.46 19.20 1.09
N LEU A 292 10.19 20.46 1.44
CA LEU A 292 10.17 21.57 0.49
C LEU A 292 11.50 21.72 -0.26
N GLY A 293 12.62 21.73 0.48
CA GLY A 293 13.96 21.84 -0.10
C GLY A 293 14.28 20.66 -1.03
N PRO A 294 14.20 19.41 -0.55
CA PRO A 294 14.44 18.22 -1.38
C PRO A 294 13.56 18.16 -2.63
N VAL A 295 12.27 18.52 -2.54
CA VAL A 295 11.35 18.51 -3.68
C VAL A 295 11.76 19.52 -4.74
N ILE A 296 12.08 20.75 -4.35
CA ILE A 296 12.52 21.79 -5.29
C ILE A 296 13.80 21.34 -6.00
N VAL A 297 14.77 20.82 -5.26
CA VAL A 297 16.03 20.33 -5.85
C VAL A 297 15.78 19.15 -6.79
N ALA A 298 15.05 18.14 -6.34
CA ALA A 298 14.79 16.93 -7.12
C ALA A 298 14.01 17.23 -8.41
N THR A 299 12.95 18.03 -8.33
CA THR A 299 12.13 18.40 -9.49
C THR A 299 12.89 19.31 -10.45
N THR A 300 13.68 20.27 -9.94
CA THR A 300 14.52 21.12 -10.79
C THR A 300 15.56 20.29 -11.55
N VAL A 301 16.27 19.38 -10.87
CA VAL A 301 17.23 18.47 -11.51
C VAL A 301 16.53 17.58 -12.54
N SER A 302 15.37 17.00 -12.19
CA SER A 302 14.55 16.21 -13.10
C SER A 302 14.17 16.98 -14.37
N THR A 303 13.74 18.24 -14.23
CA THR A 303 13.38 19.10 -15.36
C THR A 303 14.59 19.43 -16.22
N ILE A 304 15.74 19.77 -15.62
CA ILE A 304 16.96 20.04 -16.37
C ILE A 304 17.38 18.82 -17.19
N VAL A 305 17.46 17.65 -16.55
CA VAL A 305 17.85 16.40 -17.21
C VAL A 305 16.84 16.03 -18.29
N GLY A 306 15.54 16.16 -18.02
CA GLY A 306 14.48 15.89 -18.98
C GLY A 306 14.55 16.79 -20.21
N VAL A 307 14.72 18.10 -20.00
CA VAL A 307 14.84 19.09 -21.09
C VAL A 307 16.10 18.85 -21.91
N ILE A 308 17.24 18.55 -21.29
CA ILE A 308 18.47 18.20 -22.01
C ILE A 308 18.24 16.93 -22.84
N THR A 309 17.66 15.90 -22.23
CA THR A 309 17.42 14.60 -22.88
C THR A 309 16.50 14.75 -24.08
N VAL A 310 15.36 15.44 -23.95
CA VAL A 310 14.42 15.61 -25.07
C VAL A 310 15.04 16.42 -26.22
N LYS A 311 15.87 17.43 -25.92
CA LYS A 311 16.59 18.22 -26.94
C LYS A 311 17.74 17.45 -27.60
N LEU A 312 18.39 16.53 -26.89
CA LEU A 312 19.40 15.64 -27.48
C LEU A 312 18.71 14.60 -28.38
N LEU A 313 17.63 13.99 -27.92
CA LEU A 313 16.86 13.00 -28.68
C LEU A 313 16.26 13.62 -29.94
N SER A 314 15.73 14.85 -29.87
CA SER A 314 15.16 15.52 -31.05
C SER A 314 16.17 15.77 -32.18
N LYS A 315 17.48 15.81 -31.85
CA LYS A 315 18.56 15.95 -32.84
C LYS A 315 19.00 14.62 -33.47
N LEU A 316 18.61 13.47 -32.91
CA LEU A 316 19.02 12.18 -33.45
C LEU A 316 18.31 11.87 -34.76
N LYS A 317 19.07 11.41 -35.76
CA LYS A 317 18.58 11.13 -37.12
C LYS A 317 17.43 10.13 -37.14
N ILE A 318 17.38 9.17 -36.22
CA ILE A 318 16.33 8.14 -36.15
C ILE A 318 14.95 8.77 -35.94
N PHE A 319 14.86 9.79 -35.07
CA PHE A 319 13.59 10.49 -34.78
C PHE A 319 13.27 11.56 -35.84
N ARG A 320 14.29 12.12 -36.52
CA ARG A 320 14.09 13.08 -37.60
C ARG A 320 13.63 12.43 -38.91
N LYS A 321 14.12 11.23 -39.23
CA LYS A 321 13.81 10.51 -40.48
C LYS A 321 12.32 10.18 -40.63
N GLN A 322 11.64 9.87 -39.51
CA GLN A 322 10.20 9.63 -39.49
C GLN A 322 9.33 10.86 -39.83
N LEU A 323 9.86 12.07 -39.64
CA LEU A 323 9.18 13.31 -40.02
C LEU A 323 9.38 13.63 -41.50
N GLU A 324 10.55 13.30 -42.08
CA GLU A 324 10.91 13.56 -43.49
C GLU A 324 10.39 12.48 -44.47
N GLU A 325 10.35 11.20 -44.08
CA GLU A 325 9.85 10.10 -44.93
C GLU A 325 8.31 10.10 -45.06
N ASN A 326 7.61 10.71 -44.12
CA ASN A 326 6.14 10.76 -44.10
C ASN A 326 5.56 12.15 -44.47
N SER A 327 6.41 13.06 -44.99
CA SER A 327 6.01 14.38 -45.51
C SER A 327 5.98 14.44 -47.04
N LYS A 328 6.13 13.30 -47.71
CA LYS A 328 5.81 13.10 -49.13
C LYS A 328 4.44 12.45 -49.24
#